data_AF-A0A438EQQ6-F1
#
_entry.id   AF-A0A438EQQ6-F1
#
_cell.length_a   1.000
_cell.length_b   1.000
_cell.length_c   1.000
_cell.angle_alpha   90.00
_cell.angle_beta   90.00
_cell.angle_gamma   90.00
#
_symmetry.space_group_name_H-M   'P 1'
#
loop_
_entity.id
_entity.type
_entity.pdbx_description
1 polymer ?
#
loop_
_entity_poly.entity_id
_entity_poly.type
_entity_poly.pdbx_seq_one_letter_code
_entity_poly.pdbx_strand_id
1 'polypeptide(L)'
;MLPSSFPKVANRKSSSFSQKFIIVDTMFWQNAQARWIKHGKKWNQFKLPENDILIDYANGLQPLYSVKWPDVDIVYVPINVRASHWVLGVVHLHRRIIYVYNSLMGINNNARLQVAIKPLAKLLPHILNAITYYGFHGDTKVNYQEWEIERLQDIPQQENDGDCGMFVIKYVEYLMHKPSIEVINKCSNGLVSGKDGRRVILYEILAYVMNSC
;
A
#
# COMPACT_ATOMS: atom_id res chain seq x y z
N MET A 1 1.45 57.96 -13.50
CA MET A 1 1.97 56.68 -12.95
C MET A 1 1.45 56.58 -11.53
N LEU A 2 0.65 55.62 -11.05
CA LEU A 2 0.14 54.30 -11.47
C LEU A 2 -1.27 54.14 -10.83
N PRO A 3 -2.17 53.29 -11.34
CA PRO A 3 -3.43 52.97 -10.68
C PRO A 3 -3.21 51.96 -9.54
N SER A 4 -3.79 52.22 -8.36
CA SER A 4 -3.85 51.29 -7.24
C SER A 4 -5.00 50.30 -7.42
N SER A 5 -4.74 49.17 -8.07
CA SER A 5 -5.62 48.00 -8.02
C SER A 5 -4.86 46.84 -7.36
N PHE A 6 -5.13 46.59 -6.09
CA PHE A 6 -4.74 45.33 -5.46
C PHE A 6 -5.48 44.18 -6.15
N PRO A 7 -4.79 43.13 -6.63
CA PRO A 7 -5.48 41.94 -7.10
C PRO A 7 -6.20 41.28 -5.92
N LYS A 8 -7.51 41.04 -6.07
CA LYS A 8 -8.28 40.19 -5.17
C LYS A 8 -7.59 38.82 -5.12
N VAL A 9 -7.04 38.46 -3.96
CA VAL A 9 -6.53 37.11 -3.69
C VAL A 9 -7.71 36.17 -3.87
N ALA A 10 -7.67 35.39 -4.96
CA ALA A 10 -8.65 34.34 -5.20
C ALA A 10 -8.54 33.36 -4.03
N ASN A 11 -9.63 33.22 -3.29
CA ASN A 11 -9.79 32.27 -2.20
C ASN A 11 -9.74 30.86 -2.82
N ARG A 12 -8.54 30.30 -3.00
CA ARG A 12 -8.37 28.89 -3.38
C ARG A 12 -8.92 28.09 -2.23
N LYS A 13 -10.11 27.50 -2.42
CA LYS A 13 -10.59 26.41 -1.57
C LYS A 13 -9.45 25.39 -1.49
N SER A 14 -8.76 25.32 -0.36
CA SER A 14 -7.90 24.20 -0.06
C SER A 14 -8.83 23.01 0.11
N SER A 15 -9.06 22.24 -0.96
CA SER A 15 -9.64 20.92 -0.78
C SER A 15 -8.61 20.14 0.02
N SER A 16 -8.87 19.98 1.32
CA SER A 16 -8.15 19.05 2.17
C SER A 16 -8.24 17.68 1.50
N PHE A 17 -7.21 17.30 0.75
CA PHE A 17 -7.11 16.00 0.11
C PHE A 17 -6.79 15.00 1.21
N SER A 18 -7.82 14.53 1.92
CA SER A 18 -7.64 13.44 2.87
C SER A 18 -7.24 12.21 2.07
N GLN A 19 -6.06 11.66 2.34
CA GLN A 19 -5.62 10.42 1.70
C GLN A 19 -6.65 9.33 1.97
N LYS A 20 -7.17 8.72 0.90
CA LYS A 20 -8.09 7.59 1.00
C LYS A 20 -7.25 6.32 0.93
N PHE A 21 -7.37 5.48 1.93
CA PHE A 21 -6.57 4.27 2.03
C PHE A 21 -7.37 3.13 2.63
N ILE A 22 -6.87 1.92 2.41
CA ILE A 22 -7.27 0.73 3.14
C ILE A 22 -6.02 -0.02 3.59
N ILE A 23 -6.16 -0.81 4.66
CA ILE A 23 -5.16 -1.77 5.07
C ILE A 23 -5.76 -3.16 4.88
N VAL A 24 -5.06 -4.04 4.17
CA VAL A 24 -5.45 -5.44 4.05
C VAL A 24 -4.78 -6.25 5.15
N ASP A 25 -5.37 -7.39 5.49
CA ASP A 25 -4.78 -8.32 6.43
C ASP A 25 -3.62 -9.13 5.78
N THR A 26 -3.05 -10.03 6.58
CA THR A 26 -1.96 -10.91 6.15
C THR A 26 -2.44 -12.05 5.26
N MET A 27 -3.73 -12.38 5.28
CA MET A 27 -4.33 -13.41 4.42
C MET A 27 -4.34 -12.96 2.96
N PHE A 28 -4.52 -11.66 2.69
CA PHE A 28 -4.34 -11.11 1.34
C PHE A 28 -2.95 -11.46 0.79
N TRP A 29 -1.89 -11.18 1.56
CA TRP A 29 -0.51 -11.49 1.15
C TRP A 29 -0.29 -13.00 0.96
N GLN A 30 -0.77 -13.84 1.88
CA GLN A 30 -0.65 -15.29 1.76
C GLN A 30 -1.36 -15.83 0.50
N ASN A 31 -2.55 -15.32 0.19
CA ASN A 31 -3.27 -15.70 -1.02
C ASN A 31 -2.52 -15.27 -2.28
N ALA A 32 -1.97 -14.05 -2.31
CA ALA A 32 -1.13 -13.58 -3.42
C ALA A 32 0.10 -14.48 -3.63
N GLN A 33 0.78 -14.82 -2.54
CA GLN A 33 1.94 -15.72 -2.57
C GLN A 33 1.56 -17.13 -3.03
N ALA A 34 0.42 -17.66 -2.62
CA ALA A 34 -0.07 -18.97 -3.05
C ALA A 34 -0.30 -19.03 -4.58
N ARG A 35 -0.87 -17.98 -5.18
CA ARG A 35 -1.03 -17.89 -6.65
C ARG A 35 0.33 -17.88 -7.34
N TRP A 36 1.27 -17.11 -6.81
CA TRP A 36 2.62 -17.08 -7.37
C TRP A 36 3.37 -18.40 -7.26
N ILE A 37 3.30 -19.09 -6.11
CA ILE A 37 3.93 -20.41 -5.93
C ILE A 37 3.37 -21.42 -6.95
N LYS A 38 2.05 -21.40 -7.15
CA LYS A 38 1.37 -22.33 -8.06
C LYS A 38 1.62 -22.01 -9.54
N HIS A 39 1.68 -20.73 -9.91
CA HIS A 39 1.64 -20.30 -11.32
C HIS A 39 2.89 -19.55 -11.81
N GLY A 40 3.83 -19.18 -10.94
CA GLY A 40 4.94 -18.27 -11.27
C GLY A 40 5.84 -18.75 -12.42
N LYS A 41 6.05 -20.07 -12.56
CA LYS A 41 6.82 -20.65 -13.69
C LYS A 41 6.13 -20.49 -15.05
N LYS A 42 4.81 -20.34 -15.06
CA LYS A 42 3.98 -20.18 -16.27
C LYS A 42 3.12 -18.92 -16.16
N TRP A 43 3.69 -17.84 -15.60
CA TRP A 43 2.93 -16.63 -15.30
C TRP A 43 2.33 -15.97 -16.55
N ASN A 44 3.00 -16.08 -17.69
CA ASN A 44 2.48 -15.62 -18.98
C ASN A 44 1.16 -16.30 -19.40
N GLN A 45 0.84 -17.47 -18.84
CA GLN A 45 -0.41 -18.19 -19.07
C GLN A 45 -1.41 -18.03 -17.91
N PHE A 46 -1.01 -17.31 -16.85
CA PHE A 46 -1.83 -17.14 -15.66
C PHE A 46 -3.09 -16.34 -15.98
N LYS A 47 -4.23 -16.87 -15.54
CA LYS A 47 -5.51 -16.17 -15.49
C LYS A 47 -5.99 -16.20 -14.06
N LEU A 48 -6.31 -15.03 -13.53
CA LEU A 48 -6.95 -14.93 -12.21
C LEU A 48 -8.37 -15.51 -12.34
N PRO A 49 -8.77 -16.49 -11.50
CA PRO A 49 -10.15 -17.00 -11.50
C PRO A 49 -11.15 -15.88 -11.23
N GLU A 50 -12.32 -15.92 -11.87
CA GLU A 50 -13.35 -14.86 -11.74
C GLU A 50 -13.90 -14.72 -10.31
N ASN A 51 -13.89 -15.82 -9.55
CA ASN A 51 -14.32 -15.89 -8.15
C ASN A 51 -13.13 -16.00 -7.18
N ASP A 52 -11.96 -15.47 -7.55
CA ASP A 52 -10.79 -15.50 -6.68
C ASP A 52 -10.97 -14.54 -5.49
N ILE A 53 -10.63 -15.00 -4.28
CA ILE A 53 -10.71 -14.19 -3.05
C ILE A 53 -9.96 -12.85 -3.16
N LEU A 54 -8.91 -12.77 -3.97
CA LEU A 54 -8.18 -11.51 -4.18
C LEU A 54 -9.03 -10.44 -4.90
N ILE A 55 -10.01 -10.86 -5.69
CA ILE A 55 -11.02 -9.98 -6.30
C ILE A 55 -12.00 -9.52 -5.21
N ASP A 56 -12.37 -10.40 -4.28
CA ASP A 56 -13.24 -10.06 -3.15
C ASP A 56 -12.62 -8.98 -2.26
N TYR A 57 -11.30 -9.04 -1.98
CA TYR A 57 -10.57 -7.95 -1.30
C TYR A 57 -10.73 -6.62 -2.05
N ALA A 58 -10.52 -6.65 -3.37
CA ALA A 58 -10.59 -5.44 -4.20
C ALA A 58 -12.01 -4.87 -4.30
N ASN A 59 -13.03 -5.72 -4.24
CA ASN A 59 -14.44 -5.35 -4.21
C ASN A 59 -14.95 -4.96 -2.80
N GLY A 60 -14.09 -4.94 -1.78
CA GLY A 60 -14.47 -4.62 -0.40
C GLY A 60 -15.32 -5.70 0.29
N LEU A 61 -15.26 -6.94 -0.20
CA LEU A 61 -15.97 -8.09 0.36
C LEU A 61 -15.13 -8.83 1.42
N GLN A 62 -13.81 -8.60 1.44
CA GLN A 62 -12.88 -9.15 2.42
C GLN A 62 -11.87 -8.08 2.89
N PRO A 63 -11.59 -7.99 4.21
CA PRO A 63 -12.41 -8.51 5.32
C PRO A 63 -13.80 -7.84 5.35
N LEU A 64 -14.69 -8.25 6.28
CA LEU A 64 -16.00 -7.60 6.43
C LEU A 64 -15.83 -6.09 6.67
N TYR A 65 -16.69 -5.28 6.06
CA TYR A 65 -16.67 -3.81 6.12
C TYR A 65 -15.42 -3.16 5.49
N SER A 66 -14.73 -3.89 4.60
CA SER A 66 -13.65 -3.37 3.78
C SER A 66 -14.15 -2.33 2.77
N VAL A 67 -13.29 -1.37 2.42
CA VAL A 67 -13.56 -0.33 1.42
C VAL A 67 -13.17 -0.86 0.04
N LYS A 68 -14.00 -0.59 -0.98
CA LYS A 68 -13.68 -1.00 -2.35
C LYS A 68 -12.45 -0.26 -2.83
N TRP A 69 -11.60 -0.96 -3.57
CA TRP A 69 -10.36 -0.37 -4.06
C TRP A 69 -10.57 0.85 -4.98
N PRO A 70 -11.62 0.92 -5.84
CA PRO A 70 -11.94 2.14 -6.60
C PRO A 70 -12.20 3.40 -5.75
N ASP A 71 -12.47 3.25 -4.45
CA ASP A 71 -12.77 4.37 -3.55
C ASP A 71 -11.53 4.85 -2.77
N VAL A 72 -10.35 4.23 -2.96
CA VAL A 72 -9.11 4.55 -2.25
C VAL A 72 -7.93 4.81 -3.20
N ASP A 73 -6.95 5.58 -2.73
CA ASP A 73 -5.73 5.86 -3.47
C ASP A 73 -4.61 4.84 -3.15
N ILE A 74 -4.63 4.32 -1.92
CA ILE A 74 -3.56 3.50 -1.34
C ILE A 74 -4.10 2.22 -0.71
N VAL A 75 -3.39 1.11 -0.93
CA VAL A 75 -3.57 -0.14 -0.19
C VAL A 75 -2.30 -0.40 0.62
N TYR A 76 -2.41 -0.45 1.94
CA TYR A 76 -1.35 -0.86 2.85
C TYR A 76 -1.38 -2.38 3.02
N VAL A 77 -0.26 -3.03 2.72
CA VAL A 77 -0.12 -4.49 2.74
C VAL A 77 1.00 -4.87 3.70
N PRO A 78 0.70 -5.49 4.86
CA PRO A 78 1.69 -6.16 5.67
C PRO A 78 2.24 -7.38 4.91
N ILE A 79 3.53 -7.38 4.61
CA ILE A 79 4.20 -8.42 3.83
C ILE A 79 5.17 -9.16 4.73
N ASN A 80 4.96 -10.46 4.89
CA ASN A 80 5.94 -11.32 5.54
C ASN A 80 6.92 -11.87 4.49
N VAL A 81 8.14 -11.38 4.53
CA VAL A 81 9.24 -11.84 3.69
C VAL A 81 9.80 -13.12 4.30
N ARG A 82 9.61 -14.25 3.59
CA ARG A 82 10.16 -15.58 3.92
C ARG A 82 9.78 -16.12 5.31
N ALA A 83 8.59 -15.76 5.80
CA ALA A 83 8.10 -16.17 7.12
C ALA A 83 8.97 -15.67 8.29
N SER A 84 9.85 -14.68 8.10
CA SER A 84 10.81 -14.25 9.12
C SER A 84 10.95 -12.74 9.28
N HIS A 85 10.48 -11.93 8.33
CA HIS A 85 10.69 -10.48 8.38
C HIS A 85 9.49 -9.72 7.84
N TRP A 86 8.90 -8.85 8.65
CA TRP A 86 7.77 -8.03 8.26
C TRP A 86 8.22 -6.73 7.60
N VAL A 87 7.62 -6.40 6.47
CA VAL A 87 7.75 -5.10 5.78
C VAL A 87 6.38 -4.58 5.42
N LEU A 88 6.25 -3.26 5.25
CA LEU A 88 5.00 -2.65 4.77
C LEU A 88 5.13 -2.36 3.28
N GLY A 89 4.25 -2.94 2.48
CA GLY A 89 4.01 -2.53 1.10
C GLY A 89 2.95 -1.42 1.06
N VAL A 90 3.31 -0.27 0.50
CA VAL A 90 2.39 0.86 0.24
C VAL A 90 2.10 0.88 -1.25
N VAL A 91 0.94 0.34 -1.62
CA VAL A 91 0.52 0.18 -3.01
C VAL A 91 -0.21 1.44 -3.45
N HIS A 92 0.38 2.23 -4.35
CA HIS A 92 -0.29 3.37 -4.97
C HIS A 92 -1.01 2.94 -6.23
N LEU A 93 -2.33 2.86 -6.16
CA LEU A 93 -3.14 2.27 -7.22
C LEU A 93 -3.00 3.04 -8.54
N HIS A 94 -3.18 4.36 -8.51
CA HIS A 94 -3.06 5.22 -9.71
C HIS A 94 -1.65 5.27 -10.30
N ARG A 95 -0.61 5.23 -9.44
CA ARG A 95 0.79 5.37 -9.86
C ARG A 95 1.42 4.05 -10.32
N ARG A 96 0.75 2.91 -10.07
CA ARG A 96 1.25 1.57 -10.44
C ARG A 96 2.63 1.26 -9.82
N ILE A 97 2.83 1.66 -8.58
CA ILE A 97 4.08 1.48 -7.83
C ILE A 97 3.79 0.95 -6.41
N ILE A 98 4.70 0.10 -5.92
CA ILE A 98 4.72 -0.38 -4.54
C ILE A 98 5.94 0.23 -3.83
N TYR A 99 5.71 1.09 -2.84
CA TYR A 99 6.79 1.48 -1.93
C TYR A 99 6.94 0.48 -0.81
N VAL A 100 8.17 0.16 -0.43
CA VAL A 100 8.47 -0.82 0.60
C VAL A 100 9.17 -0.14 1.76
N TYR A 101 8.49 -0.12 2.91
CA TYR A 101 9.05 0.32 4.18
C TYR A 101 9.64 -0.90 4.88
N ASN A 102 10.96 -0.91 5.01
CA ASN A 102 11.72 -1.95 5.69
C ASN A 102 12.50 -1.34 6.86
N SER A 103 12.11 -1.67 8.09
CA SER A 103 12.78 -1.24 9.32
C SER A 103 14.11 -1.93 9.59
N LEU A 104 14.43 -3.04 8.92
CA LEU A 104 15.67 -3.77 9.16
C LEU A 104 16.44 -3.93 7.87
N MET A 105 17.19 -2.89 7.51
CA MET A 105 17.78 -2.82 6.19
C MET A 105 18.87 -3.85 5.93
N GLY A 106 19.60 -4.24 6.98
CA GLY A 106 20.76 -5.14 6.91
C GLY A 106 20.42 -6.59 6.55
N ILE A 107 19.22 -7.09 6.84
CA ILE A 107 18.87 -8.50 6.62
C ILE A 107 18.67 -8.83 5.14
N ASN A 108 18.01 -7.93 4.40
CA ASN A 108 17.64 -8.16 3.01
C ASN A 108 18.27 -7.09 2.11
N ASN A 109 19.13 -7.50 1.19
CA ASN A 109 19.55 -6.62 0.10
C ASN A 109 18.37 -6.32 -0.84
N ASN A 110 18.49 -5.25 -1.65
CA ASN A 110 17.40 -4.81 -2.52
C ASN A 110 16.93 -5.91 -3.47
N ALA A 111 17.85 -6.65 -4.10
CA ALA A 111 17.50 -7.72 -5.04
C ALA A 111 16.66 -8.84 -4.38
N ARG A 112 16.98 -9.23 -3.14
CA ARG A 112 16.20 -10.24 -2.40
C ARG A 112 14.80 -9.75 -2.07
N LEU A 113 14.66 -8.49 -1.66
CA LEU A 113 13.37 -7.88 -1.35
C LEU A 113 12.50 -7.75 -2.60
N GLN A 114 13.09 -7.34 -3.72
CA GLN A 114 12.44 -7.28 -5.03
C GLN A 114 11.85 -8.63 -5.44
N VAL A 115 12.64 -9.71 -5.35
CA VAL A 115 12.18 -11.07 -5.67
C VAL A 115 11.04 -11.50 -4.73
N ALA A 116 11.10 -11.15 -3.45
CA ALA A 116 10.07 -11.49 -2.48
C ALA A 116 8.73 -10.79 -2.75
N ILE A 117 8.75 -9.54 -3.23
CA ILE A 117 7.54 -8.70 -3.43
C ILE A 117 7.01 -8.77 -4.86
N LYS A 118 7.82 -9.25 -5.82
CA LYS A 118 7.42 -9.53 -7.20
C LYS A 118 6.07 -10.23 -7.36
N PRO A 119 5.67 -11.21 -6.53
CA PRO A 119 4.33 -11.80 -6.58
C PRO A 119 3.21 -10.76 -6.56
N LEU A 120 3.29 -9.78 -5.65
CA LEU A 120 2.29 -8.72 -5.53
C LEU A 120 2.32 -7.80 -6.75
N ALA A 121 3.51 -7.36 -7.17
CA ALA A 121 3.68 -6.46 -8.32
C ALA A 121 3.19 -7.07 -9.64
N LYS A 122 3.29 -8.39 -9.80
CA LYS A 122 2.74 -9.13 -10.94
C LYS A 122 1.23 -9.31 -10.86
N LEU A 123 0.68 -9.49 -9.66
CA LEU A 123 -0.71 -9.87 -9.45
C LEU A 123 -1.67 -8.67 -9.42
N LEU A 124 -1.24 -7.51 -8.90
CA LEU A 124 -2.05 -6.29 -8.84
C LEU A 124 -2.70 -5.89 -10.18
N PRO A 125 -1.98 -5.91 -11.33
CA PRO A 125 -2.62 -5.65 -12.63
C PRO A 125 -3.81 -6.56 -12.95
N HIS A 126 -3.72 -7.86 -12.58
CA HIS A 126 -4.79 -8.81 -12.83
C HIS A 126 -6.00 -8.58 -11.93
N ILE A 127 -5.78 -8.29 -10.64
CA ILE A 127 -6.84 -7.95 -9.68
C ILE A 127 -7.58 -6.69 -10.15
N LEU A 128 -6.84 -5.63 -10.50
CA LEU A 128 -7.42 -4.35 -10.92
C LEU A 128 -8.15 -4.44 -12.25
N ASN A 129 -7.69 -5.28 -13.17
CA ASN A 129 -8.42 -5.55 -14.40
C ASN A 129 -9.74 -6.29 -14.12
N ALA A 130 -9.73 -7.30 -13.23
CA ALA A 130 -10.92 -8.09 -12.90
C ALA A 130 -12.04 -7.24 -12.28
N ILE A 131 -11.69 -6.22 -11.49
CA ILE A 131 -12.67 -5.27 -10.94
C ILE A 131 -12.91 -4.04 -11.82
N THR A 132 -12.37 -4.02 -13.05
CA THR A 132 -12.49 -2.89 -13.99
C THR A 132 -12.04 -1.53 -13.42
N TYR A 133 -11.07 -1.53 -12.49
CA TYR A 133 -10.63 -0.34 -11.73
C TYR A 133 -10.35 0.86 -12.65
N TYR A 134 -9.50 0.67 -13.67
CA TYR A 134 -9.10 1.75 -14.58
C TYR A 134 -10.23 2.17 -15.54
N GLY A 135 -11.17 1.28 -15.83
CA GLY A 135 -12.36 1.59 -16.62
C GLY A 135 -13.23 2.65 -15.94
N PHE A 136 -13.37 2.60 -14.62
CA PHE A 136 -14.04 3.66 -13.84
C PHE A 136 -13.34 5.02 -13.93
N HIS A 137 -12.04 5.03 -14.24
CA HIS A 137 -11.23 6.25 -14.39
C HIS A 137 -11.02 6.64 -15.86
N GLY A 138 -11.76 6.03 -16.81
CA GLY A 138 -11.69 6.36 -18.23
C GLY A 138 -10.50 5.75 -18.98
N ASP A 139 -9.69 4.90 -18.34
CA ASP A 139 -8.62 4.12 -18.98
C ASP A 139 -9.14 2.71 -19.29
N THR A 140 -9.56 2.51 -20.54
CA THR A 140 -10.12 1.24 -21.02
C THR A 140 -9.05 0.27 -21.51
N LYS A 141 -7.77 0.66 -21.50
CA LYS A 141 -6.68 -0.22 -21.95
C LYS A 141 -6.30 -1.18 -20.83
N VAL A 142 -6.47 -2.47 -21.11
CA VAL A 142 -5.96 -3.51 -20.23
C VAL A 142 -4.43 -3.45 -20.18
N ASN A 143 -3.89 -3.34 -18.98
CA ASN A 143 -2.45 -3.31 -18.74
C ASN A 143 -2.07 -4.36 -17.70
N TYR A 144 -1.26 -5.35 -18.11
CA TYR A 144 -0.70 -6.40 -17.25
C TYR A 144 0.79 -6.22 -16.96
N GLN A 145 1.33 -5.02 -17.20
CA GLN A 145 2.72 -4.71 -16.91
C GLN A 145 3.02 -4.89 -15.42
N GLU A 146 4.16 -5.51 -15.12
CA GLU A 146 4.66 -5.64 -13.76
C GLU A 146 4.88 -4.25 -13.15
N TRP A 147 4.38 -4.06 -11.92
CA TRP A 147 4.53 -2.78 -11.24
C TRP A 147 5.96 -2.57 -10.75
N GLU A 148 6.35 -1.31 -10.69
CA GLU A 148 7.61 -0.93 -10.06
C GLU A 148 7.52 -1.18 -8.55
N ILE A 149 8.64 -1.64 -7.98
CA ILE A 149 8.81 -1.81 -6.54
C ILE A 149 9.98 -0.92 -6.14
N GLU A 150 9.75 -0.01 -5.20
CA GLU A 150 10.79 0.88 -4.70
C GLU A 150 10.94 0.68 -3.19
N ARG A 151 12.14 0.30 -2.76
CA ARG A 151 12.47 0.25 -1.34
C ARG A 151 12.90 1.63 -0.87
N LEU A 152 12.13 2.20 0.04
CA LEU A 152 12.43 3.52 0.58
C LEU A 152 13.72 3.49 1.41
N GLN A 153 14.49 4.56 1.24
CA GLN A 153 15.69 4.86 2.01
C GLN A 153 15.36 5.91 3.08
N ASP A 154 16.25 6.09 4.06
CA ASP A 154 16.17 7.16 5.07
C ASP A 154 14.87 7.15 5.90
N ILE A 155 14.34 5.96 6.16
CA ILE A 155 13.22 5.71 7.08
C ILE A 155 13.73 5.17 8.43
N PRO A 156 13.01 5.39 9.54
CA PRO A 156 13.40 4.87 10.86
C PRO A 156 13.75 3.38 10.82
N GLN A 157 14.91 3.00 11.38
CA GLN A 157 15.34 1.60 11.43
C GLN A 157 15.16 1.03 12.85
N GLN A 158 14.91 -0.27 12.95
CA GLN A 158 14.97 -1.01 14.20
C GLN A 158 16.42 -1.40 14.51
N GLU A 159 16.74 -1.48 15.81
CA GLU A 159 18.07 -1.86 16.29
C GLU A 159 18.16 -3.33 16.75
N ASN A 160 17.00 -3.98 16.96
CA ASN A 160 16.90 -5.39 17.33
C ASN A 160 16.31 -6.22 16.18
N ASP A 161 16.26 -7.55 16.32
CA ASP A 161 15.78 -8.45 15.27
C ASP A 161 14.28 -8.80 15.38
N GLY A 162 13.56 -8.30 16.38
CA GLY A 162 12.17 -8.73 16.71
C GLY A 162 11.08 -7.71 16.38
N ASP A 163 11.39 -6.42 16.31
CA ASP A 163 10.37 -5.36 16.28
C ASP A 163 9.78 -5.09 14.88
N CYS A 164 10.10 -5.88 13.86
CA CYS A 164 9.71 -5.58 12.48
C CYS A 164 8.18 -5.46 12.30
N GLY A 165 7.41 -6.29 13.02
CA GLY A 165 5.95 -6.17 13.07
C GLY A 165 5.46 -4.84 13.67
N MET A 166 6.08 -4.39 14.77
CA MET A 166 5.76 -3.11 15.41
C MET A 166 6.13 -1.91 14.53
N PHE A 167 7.20 -2.02 13.76
CA PHE A 167 7.56 -0.97 12.80
C PHE A 167 6.56 -0.89 11.64
N VAL A 168 6.07 -2.02 11.12
CA VAL A 168 4.97 -2.00 10.13
C VAL A 168 3.77 -1.20 10.63
N ILE A 169 3.37 -1.42 11.89
CA ILE A 169 2.27 -0.69 12.53
C ILE A 169 2.59 0.80 12.65
N LYS A 170 3.78 1.15 13.15
CA LYS A 170 4.22 2.55 13.28
C LYS A 170 4.25 3.27 11.94
N TYR A 171 4.67 2.60 10.87
CA TYR A 171 4.67 3.18 9.53
C TYR A 171 3.25 3.46 9.03
N VAL A 172 2.34 2.50 9.20
CA VAL A 172 0.92 2.71 8.84
C VAL A 172 0.35 3.89 9.63
N GLU A 173 0.51 3.90 10.95
CA GLU A 173 0.03 5.00 11.81
C GLU A 173 0.61 6.35 11.36
N TYR A 174 1.91 6.42 11.12
CA TYR A 174 2.56 7.64 10.65
C TYR A 174 1.99 8.13 9.31
N LEU A 175 1.81 7.23 8.34
CA LEU A 175 1.33 7.59 7.00
C LEU A 175 -0.14 8.02 7.01
N MET A 176 -0.97 7.41 7.87
CA MET A 176 -2.38 7.79 8.02
C MET A 176 -2.57 9.23 8.50
N HIS A 177 -1.63 9.75 9.29
CA HIS A 177 -1.71 11.10 9.87
C HIS A 177 -0.98 12.16 9.03
N LYS A 178 -0.31 11.77 7.94
CA LYS A 178 0.39 12.71 7.07
C LYS A 178 -0.56 13.41 6.09
N PRO A 179 -0.55 14.76 6.02
CA PRO A 179 -1.15 15.46 4.90
C PRO A 179 -0.52 14.97 3.58
N SER A 180 -1.35 14.77 2.57
CA SER A 180 -1.05 14.20 1.25
C SER A 180 -0.02 14.98 0.40
N ILE A 181 0.68 15.96 0.97
CA ILE A 181 1.64 16.84 0.28
C ILE A 181 3.10 16.45 0.57
N GLU A 182 3.40 15.70 1.64
CA GLU A 182 4.80 15.47 2.07
C GLU A 182 5.44 14.16 1.58
N VAL A 183 4.71 13.26 0.92
CA VAL A 183 5.32 12.03 0.37
C VAL A 183 6.26 12.33 -0.81
N ILE A 184 6.28 13.56 -1.33
CA ILE A 184 7.19 13.98 -2.42
C ILE A 184 8.40 14.79 -1.91
N ASN A 185 8.42 15.31 -0.68
CA ASN A 185 9.56 16.10 -0.20
C ASN A 185 9.93 15.77 1.25
N LYS A 186 11.04 15.02 1.37
CA LYS A 186 12.01 14.95 2.49
C LYS A 186 11.45 14.89 3.93
N CYS A 187 11.84 13.83 4.62
CA CYS A 187 11.86 13.72 6.07
C CYS A 187 12.37 15.01 6.74
N SER A 188 11.52 15.68 7.52
CA SER A 188 11.91 16.57 8.61
C SER A 188 10.75 16.69 9.61
N ASN A 189 10.96 16.09 10.78
CA ASN A 189 10.43 16.39 12.12
C ASN A 189 8.95 16.77 12.32
N GLY A 190 8.28 15.97 13.16
CA GLY A 190 7.15 16.44 13.99
C GLY A 190 6.02 15.44 14.12
N LEU A 191 5.86 14.88 15.33
CA LEU A 191 4.67 14.14 15.75
C LEU A 191 3.46 15.09 15.78
N VAL A 192 2.40 14.80 15.03
CA VAL A 192 1.10 15.49 15.16
C VAL A 192 0.04 14.46 15.53
N SER A 193 -0.58 14.69 16.68
CA SER A 193 -1.72 13.94 17.20
C SER A 193 -3.00 14.36 16.46
N GLY A 194 -3.68 13.40 15.83
CA GLY A 194 -5.02 13.60 15.25
C GLY A 194 -5.89 12.38 15.56
N LYS A 195 -6.99 12.57 16.29
CA LYS A 195 -7.96 11.51 16.56
C LYS A 195 -8.96 11.44 15.39
N ASP A 196 -9.00 10.33 14.67
CA ASP A 196 -10.13 9.98 13.79
C ASP A 196 -10.42 8.46 13.80
N GLY A 197 -11.70 8.11 13.70
CA GLY A 197 -12.33 6.83 14.02
C GLY A 197 -12.09 5.66 13.07
N ARG A 198 -10.90 5.52 12.48
CA ARG A 198 -10.54 4.42 11.55
C ARG A 198 -9.83 3.23 12.23
N ARG A 199 -10.04 3.04 13.53
CA ARG A 199 -9.22 2.15 14.37
C ARG A 199 -9.47 0.64 14.22
N VAL A 200 -10.59 0.21 13.64
CA VAL A 200 -11.04 -1.20 13.77
C VAL A 200 -10.11 -2.17 13.02
N ILE A 201 -9.64 -1.84 11.83
CA ILE A 201 -8.76 -2.74 11.03
C ILE A 201 -7.33 -2.79 11.58
N LEU A 202 -6.88 -1.71 12.24
CA LEU A 202 -5.56 -1.70 12.88
C LEU A 202 -5.47 -2.80 13.95
N TYR A 203 -6.56 -3.06 14.70
CA TYR A 203 -6.59 -4.06 15.77
C TYR A 203 -6.52 -5.52 15.28
N GLU A 204 -7.08 -5.84 14.12
CA GLU A 204 -7.00 -7.20 13.55
C GLU A 204 -5.59 -7.49 12.99
N ILE A 205 -4.97 -6.49 12.37
CA ILE A 205 -3.57 -6.56 11.93
C ILE A 205 -2.64 -6.59 13.13
N LEU A 206 -2.92 -5.82 14.19
CA LEU A 206 -2.22 -5.86 15.47
C LEU A 206 -2.25 -7.28 16.06
N ALA A 207 -3.42 -7.94 16.10
CA ALA A 207 -3.54 -9.27 16.66
C ALA A 207 -2.71 -10.30 15.87
N TYR A 208 -2.77 -10.30 14.55
CA TYR A 208 -2.04 -11.30 13.76
C TYR A 208 -0.53 -11.03 13.68
N VAL A 209 -0.11 -9.77 13.49
CA VAL A 209 1.32 -9.41 13.43
C VAL A 209 1.99 -9.65 14.78
N MET A 210 1.35 -9.31 15.91
CA MET A 210 1.90 -9.61 17.23
C MET A 210 1.91 -11.11 17.55
N ASN A 211 0.99 -11.91 17.00
CA ASN A 211 0.96 -13.37 17.21
C ASN A 211 1.87 -14.16 16.25
N SER A 212 2.53 -13.49 15.30
CA SER A 212 3.40 -14.11 14.28
C SER A 212 4.87 -13.69 14.39
N CYS A 213 5.23 -13.05 15.51
CA CYS A 213 6.60 -12.71 15.91
C CYS A 213 7.07 -13.68 17.00
#